data_AF-A0A0Q4TR29-F1
#
_entry.id   AF-A0A0Q4TR29-F1
#
_cell.length_a   1.000
_cell.length_b   1.000
_cell.length_c   1.000
_cell.angle_alpha   90.00
_cell.angle_beta   90.00
_cell.angle_gamma   90.00
#
_symmetry.space_group_name_H-M   'P 1'
#
loop_
_entity.id
_entity.type
_entity.pdbx_description
1 polymer ?
#
loop_
_entity_poly.entity_id
_entity_poly.type
_entity_poly.pdbx_seq_one_letter_code
_entity_poly.pdbx_strand_id
1 'polypeptide(L)'
;MLVTMKQNVLERTTESPRRKRNRTLGLGLGLAALLAIGGGSGALALGMLPSPFQASAPATPTSTPTPTPTVTPTATPRPTPTVAPVVAPVPSAPIDCATLASGVRMDLFIPSPVQGRVGLLRTSDAALLESGVLRCEWGSAEQPYSRVHISVSSDRDSGLTSVDGLRTTGSTRAGVGEASAMICSEYGCDASFVAGPWWVEFSSSDVDATSDTVSTETRAANTIVALSSVASQLDGLSATSPWTRPGSSWNQVDGCEALAPEAPLSEILGSPRLEGPQTLHRDDLSGIVGAADRSLACFWSTPYLESAPVSEIADVTVSLSPGSGWAVEAVDSMASLERSPVSVAGADEAEYVCVSDEGSACSVNVVTDGSWLQVSASDVGETNLQAQLVAAAEAILATRPAS
;
A
#
# COMPACT_ATOMS: atom_id res chain seq x y z
N MET A 1 73.13 13.61 -12.22
CA MET A 1 72.61 13.46 -10.84
C MET A 1 71.09 13.38 -10.94
N LEU A 2 70.39 12.28 -11.19
CA LEU A 2 70.52 10.86 -10.86
C LEU A 2 70.60 10.58 -9.34
N VAL A 3 69.47 10.03 -8.84
CA VAL A 3 69.21 9.35 -7.56
C VAL A 3 69.22 10.30 -6.34
N THR A 4 68.16 10.49 -5.55
CA THR A 4 67.45 9.46 -4.76
C THR A 4 66.05 9.93 -4.34
N MET A 5 65.05 9.49 -5.11
CA MET A 5 63.64 9.46 -4.77
C MET A 5 63.34 8.09 -4.14
N LYS A 6 63.75 7.87 -2.88
CA LYS A 6 63.46 6.64 -2.10
C LYS A 6 63.76 6.90 -0.63
N GLN A 7 62.83 7.49 0.12
CA GLN A 7 62.86 7.40 1.59
C GLN A 7 61.55 7.73 2.33
N ASN A 8 60.45 8.10 1.66
CA ASN A 8 59.17 8.37 2.35
C ASN A 8 58.22 7.15 2.47
N VAL A 9 58.74 5.93 2.51
CA VAL A 9 57.91 4.69 2.55
C VAL A 9 58.05 3.88 3.84
N LEU A 10 58.82 4.33 4.86
CA LEU A 10 59.08 3.51 6.05
C LEU A 10 58.78 4.15 7.43
N GLU A 11 57.88 5.13 7.52
CA GLU A 11 57.49 5.72 8.82
C GLU A 11 56.01 5.59 9.20
N ARG A 12 55.30 4.54 8.77
CA ARG A 12 53.99 4.20 9.34
C ARG A 12 53.95 2.76 9.84
N THR A 13 54.63 2.50 10.94
CA THR A 13 54.42 1.28 11.74
C THR A 13 54.49 1.59 13.23
N THR A 14 53.44 2.22 13.75
CA THR A 14 52.99 2.04 15.15
C THR A 14 51.55 2.54 15.26
N GLU A 15 50.57 1.68 14.95
CA GLU A 15 49.22 1.90 15.45
C GLU A 15 48.57 0.57 15.87
N SER A 16 47.93 0.64 17.03
CA SER A 16 47.50 -0.45 17.91
C SER A 16 46.44 -1.38 17.28
N PRO A 17 46.35 -2.66 17.69
CA PRO A 17 45.36 -3.59 17.16
C PRO A 17 43.97 -3.27 17.71
N ARG A 18 43.14 -2.57 16.92
CA ARG A 18 41.69 -2.48 17.20
C ARG A 18 41.01 -3.80 16.78
N ARG A 19 40.48 -4.45 17.82
CA ARG A 19 39.69 -5.69 17.85
C ARG A 19 38.56 -5.68 16.82
N LYS A 20 38.71 -6.42 15.71
CA LYS A 20 37.62 -6.74 14.77
C LYS A 20 36.65 -7.71 15.46
N ARG A 21 35.42 -7.25 15.72
CA ARG A 21 34.31 -8.10 16.13
C ARG A 21 33.60 -8.59 14.87
N ASN A 22 34.06 -9.75 14.37
CA ASN A 22 33.35 -10.51 13.33
C ASN A 22 32.06 -11.08 13.95
N ARG A 23 30.92 -10.79 13.34
CA ARG A 23 29.72 -11.63 13.43
C ARG A 23 29.26 -11.96 12.01
N THR A 24 29.96 -12.92 11.43
CA THR A 24 29.51 -13.75 10.32
C THR A 24 28.81 -14.98 10.91
N LEU A 25 27.50 -15.04 10.76
CA LEU A 25 26.62 -16.21 10.86
C LEU A 25 25.69 -16.01 9.65
N GLY A 26 25.79 -16.71 8.53
CA GLY A 26 26.26 -18.07 8.32
C GLY A 26 25.08 -19.02 8.42
N LEU A 27 24.26 -19.10 7.38
CA LEU A 27 23.54 -20.32 7.01
C LEU A 27 23.04 -20.21 5.56
N GLY A 28 23.70 -20.96 4.69
CA GLY A 28 23.26 -21.19 3.31
C GLY A 28 22.53 -22.51 3.18
N LEU A 29 21.93 -22.67 1.98
CA LEU A 29 21.55 -23.91 1.29
C LEU A 29 20.53 -24.83 1.97
N GLY A 30 19.38 -24.97 1.30
CA GLY A 30 18.39 -25.99 1.62
C GLY A 30 17.32 -26.18 0.55
N LEU A 31 17.71 -26.29 -0.73
CA LEU A 31 16.81 -26.70 -1.81
C LEU A 31 17.04 -28.18 -2.11
N ALA A 32 16.12 -29.05 -1.70
CA ALA A 32 15.67 -30.26 -2.41
C ALA A 32 14.78 -31.17 -1.54
N ALA A 33 13.65 -31.54 -2.15
CA ALA A 33 12.94 -32.81 -2.04
C ALA A 33 12.20 -33.15 -0.73
N LEU A 34 10.86 -33.05 -0.77
CA LEU A 34 9.96 -34.09 -0.24
C LEU A 34 8.62 -34.08 -0.99
N LEU A 35 8.65 -34.66 -2.19
CA LEU A 35 7.49 -35.28 -2.83
C LEU A 35 7.38 -36.71 -2.27
N ALA A 36 6.43 -36.93 -1.36
CA ALA A 36 6.03 -38.27 -0.92
C ALA A 36 4.53 -38.28 -0.60
N ILE A 37 3.74 -38.68 -1.59
CA ILE A 37 2.71 -39.74 -1.53
C ILE A 37 1.88 -39.73 -0.22
N GLY A 38 0.60 -39.37 -0.21
CA GLY A 38 -0.46 -40.01 -0.99
C GLY A 38 -1.20 -41.06 -0.14
N GLY A 39 -2.52 -40.90 0.01
CA GLY A 39 -3.43 -41.98 0.43
C GLY A 39 -3.92 -41.90 1.88
N GLY A 40 -5.10 -41.30 2.07
CA GLY A 40 -5.82 -41.30 3.34
C GLY A 40 -7.31 -41.05 3.16
N SER A 41 -7.97 -41.92 2.37
CA SER A 41 -9.42 -41.92 2.19
C SER A 41 -10.13 -42.25 3.52
N GLY A 42 -10.64 -41.23 4.20
CA GLY A 42 -11.54 -41.38 5.35
C GLY A 42 -12.96 -41.67 4.88
N ALA A 43 -13.39 -42.92 5.03
CA ALA A 43 -14.77 -43.34 4.81
C ALA A 43 -15.69 -42.71 5.86
N LEU A 44 -16.63 -41.86 5.43
CA LEU A 44 -17.74 -41.41 6.27
C LEU A 44 -18.78 -42.53 6.36
N ALA A 45 -18.89 -43.12 7.55
CA ALA A 45 -19.94 -44.07 7.90
C ALA A 45 -21.28 -43.32 8.03
N LEU A 46 -22.17 -43.49 7.04
CA LEU A 46 -23.56 -43.08 7.10
C LEU A 46 -24.32 -43.99 8.09
N GLY A 47 -24.36 -43.57 9.35
CA GLY A 47 -25.22 -44.16 10.38
C GLY A 47 -26.69 -43.83 10.11
N MET A 48 -27.43 -44.81 9.58
CA MET A 48 -28.89 -44.83 9.57
C MET A 48 -29.43 -44.91 11.01
N LEU A 49 -30.11 -43.85 11.46
CA LEU A 49 -30.97 -43.88 12.65
C LEU A 49 -32.44 -43.92 12.20
N PRO A 50 -33.18 -45.02 12.42
CA PRO A 50 -34.63 -45.02 12.28
C PRO A 50 -35.25 -44.31 13.48
N SER A 51 -35.89 -43.17 13.23
CA SER A 51 -36.67 -42.43 14.24
C SER A 51 -38.17 -42.70 14.06
N PRO A 52 -38.84 -43.39 15.00
CA PRO A 52 -40.28 -43.56 14.98
C PRO A 52 -40.94 -42.48 15.83
N PHE A 53 -41.25 -41.32 15.24
CA PHE A 53 -42.19 -40.38 15.84
C PHE A 53 -43.56 -40.50 15.15
N GLN A 54 -44.52 -41.12 15.84
CA GLN A 54 -45.94 -40.99 15.53
C GLN A 54 -46.39 -39.56 15.87
N ALA A 55 -46.59 -38.75 14.83
CA ALA A 55 -47.24 -37.45 14.95
C ALA A 55 -48.74 -37.66 15.23
N SER A 56 -49.20 -37.13 16.37
CA SER A 56 -50.62 -37.04 16.71
C SER A 56 -51.33 -35.99 15.84
N ALA A 57 -52.60 -36.25 15.55
CA ALA A 57 -53.43 -35.44 14.65
C ALA A 57 -53.49 -33.95 15.06
N PRO A 58 -53.45 -33.01 14.10
CA PRO A 58 -53.54 -31.58 14.41
C PRO A 58 -54.93 -31.22 14.93
N ALA A 59 -54.98 -30.46 16.03
CA ALA A 59 -56.21 -29.83 16.50
C ALA A 59 -56.72 -28.82 15.46
N THR A 60 -58.04 -28.81 15.28
CA THR A 60 -58.77 -27.97 14.33
C THR A 60 -58.54 -26.48 14.64
N PRO A 61 -58.13 -25.64 13.67
CA PRO A 61 -57.88 -24.23 13.93
C PRO A 61 -59.19 -23.52 14.24
N THR A 62 -59.21 -22.80 15.36
CA THR A 62 -60.28 -21.87 15.69
C THR A 62 -60.06 -20.60 14.88
N SER A 63 -61.06 -20.18 14.11
CA SER A 63 -61.03 -18.96 13.29
C SER A 63 -60.91 -17.73 14.17
N THR A 64 -59.69 -17.21 14.28
CA THR A 64 -59.43 -15.91 14.90
C THR A 64 -59.86 -14.82 13.91
N PRO A 65 -60.67 -13.83 14.32
CA PRO A 65 -61.13 -12.77 13.42
C PRO A 65 -59.95 -12.00 12.84
N THR A 66 -59.91 -11.91 11.51
CA THR A 66 -58.92 -11.15 10.77
C THR A 66 -59.02 -9.67 11.15
N PRO A 67 -57.99 -9.06 11.78
CA PRO A 67 -58.00 -7.63 12.06
C PRO A 67 -58.08 -6.84 10.76
N THR A 68 -58.98 -5.87 10.71
CA THR A 68 -59.11 -4.91 9.61
C THR A 68 -57.78 -4.15 9.47
N PRO A 69 -57.18 -4.05 8.28
CA PRO A 69 -55.90 -3.37 8.10
C PRO A 69 -56.08 -1.88 8.39
N THR A 70 -55.44 -1.41 9.45
CA THR A 70 -55.25 0.01 9.70
C THR A 70 -54.31 0.54 8.62
N VAL A 71 -54.80 1.51 7.82
CA VAL A 71 -53.99 2.20 6.82
C VAL A 71 -52.96 3.05 7.56
N THR A 72 -51.75 2.53 7.72
CA THR A 72 -50.61 3.30 8.23
C THR A 72 -50.28 4.39 7.21
N PRO A 73 -50.23 5.67 7.60
CA PRO A 73 -49.84 6.74 6.68
C PRO A 73 -48.46 6.44 6.12
N THR A 74 -48.37 6.31 4.80
CA THR A 74 -47.10 6.15 4.09
C THR A 74 -46.30 7.43 4.31
N ALA A 75 -45.16 7.33 5.01
CA ALA A 75 -44.26 8.45 5.21
C ALA A 75 -43.86 9.01 3.85
N THR A 76 -44.06 10.31 3.64
CA THR A 76 -43.60 11.00 2.44
C THR A 76 -42.07 10.89 2.42
N PRO A 77 -41.46 10.34 1.36
CA PRO A 77 -40.01 10.20 1.31
C PRO A 77 -39.37 11.58 1.40
N ARG A 78 -38.45 11.76 2.36
CA ARG A 78 -37.62 12.95 2.45
C ARG A 78 -36.70 12.97 1.22
N PRO A 79 -36.56 14.10 0.50
CA PRO A 79 -35.62 14.17 -0.60
C PRO A 79 -34.21 13.83 -0.10
N THR A 80 -33.61 12.82 -0.70
CA THR A 80 -32.20 12.49 -0.47
C THR A 80 -31.38 13.66 -1.03
N PRO A 81 -30.51 14.30 -0.24
CA PRO A 81 -29.65 15.36 -0.75
C PRO A 81 -28.80 14.81 -1.91
N THR A 82 -28.85 15.47 -3.07
CA THR A 82 -27.97 15.15 -4.19
C THR A 82 -26.59 15.73 -3.87
N VAL A 83 -25.67 14.86 -3.45
CA VAL A 83 -24.26 15.23 -3.30
C VAL A 83 -23.66 15.36 -4.70
N ALA A 84 -23.00 16.49 -4.98
CA ALA A 84 -22.30 16.65 -6.26
C ALA A 84 -21.21 15.58 -6.39
N PRO A 85 -21.00 14.99 -7.58
CA PRO A 85 -19.97 13.97 -7.76
C PRO A 85 -18.60 14.55 -7.43
N VAL A 86 -17.82 13.83 -6.63
CA VAL A 86 -16.43 14.19 -6.34
C VAL A 86 -15.59 13.91 -7.58
N VAL A 87 -14.99 14.94 -8.15
CA VAL A 87 -14.09 14.78 -9.30
C VAL A 87 -12.74 14.29 -8.82
N ALA A 88 -12.23 13.24 -9.47
CA ALA A 88 -10.90 12.71 -9.19
C ALA A 88 -9.83 13.82 -9.29
N PRO A 89 -8.87 13.89 -8.35
CA PRO A 89 -7.71 14.77 -8.43
C PRO A 89 -6.92 14.55 -9.71
N VAL A 90 -6.37 15.64 -10.23
CA VAL A 90 -5.40 15.61 -11.34
C VAL A 90 -4.04 15.98 -10.76
N PRO A 91 -2.94 15.33 -11.18
CA PRO A 91 -1.60 15.72 -10.75
C PRO A 91 -1.30 17.21 -10.99
N SER A 92 -0.49 17.79 -10.11
CA SER A 92 -0.04 19.19 -10.19
C SER A 92 0.83 19.44 -11.43
N ALA A 93 1.57 18.44 -11.87
CA ALA A 93 2.35 18.49 -13.09
C ALA A 93 1.44 18.27 -14.31
N PRO A 94 1.30 19.25 -15.23
CA PRO A 94 0.40 19.15 -16.38
C PRO A 94 1.02 18.33 -17.53
N ILE A 95 1.55 17.16 -17.20
CA ILE A 95 2.24 16.24 -18.11
C ILE A 95 1.82 14.82 -17.77
N ASP A 96 1.72 13.95 -18.77
CA ASP A 96 1.46 12.53 -18.56
C ASP A 96 2.76 11.72 -18.44
N CYS A 97 2.64 10.48 -17.99
CA CYS A 97 3.80 9.60 -17.82
C CYS A 97 4.53 9.30 -19.14
N ALA A 98 3.80 9.20 -20.25
CA ALA A 98 4.41 8.93 -21.55
C ALA A 98 5.32 10.08 -21.99
N THR A 99 4.88 11.32 -21.82
CA THR A 99 5.66 12.52 -22.14
C THR A 99 6.82 12.68 -21.17
N LEU A 100 6.60 12.45 -19.87
CA LEU A 100 7.65 12.47 -18.84
C LEU A 100 8.80 11.49 -19.18
N ALA A 101 8.47 10.30 -19.66
CA ALA A 101 9.45 9.26 -20.03
C ALA A 101 10.01 9.38 -21.46
N SER A 102 9.50 10.29 -22.30
CA SER A 102 9.87 10.36 -23.72
C SER A 102 11.38 10.60 -23.99
N GLY A 103 12.10 11.18 -23.01
CA GLY A 103 13.56 11.35 -23.05
C GLY A 103 14.34 10.34 -22.22
N VAL A 104 13.66 9.45 -21.49
CA VAL A 104 14.29 8.45 -20.62
C VAL A 104 14.49 7.17 -21.42
N ARG A 105 15.74 6.69 -21.46
CA ARG A 105 16.09 5.39 -22.06
C ARG A 105 15.70 4.26 -21.11
N MET A 106 14.40 3.98 -21.04
CA MET A 106 13.82 2.96 -20.15
C MET A 106 14.40 1.56 -20.39
N ASP A 107 14.83 1.28 -21.62
CA ASP A 107 15.50 0.04 -22.02
C ASP A 107 16.84 -0.20 -21.31
N LEU A 108 17.45 0.83 -20.69
CA LEU A 108 18.64 0.69 -19.86
C LEU A 108 18.36 0.21 -18.44
N PHE A 109 17.09 0.21 -18.02
CA PHE A 109 16.65 -0.17 -16.67
C PHE A 109 15.75 -1.40 -16.68
N ILE A 110 14.97 -1.59 -17.75
CA ILE A 110 14.01 -2.69 -17.86
C ILE A 110 13.91 -3.14 -19.32
N PRO A 111 13.97 -4.45 -19.62
CA PRO A 111 13.78 -4.94 -20.97
C PRO A 111 12.32 -4.79 -21.37
N SER A 112 12.05 -4.38 -22.62
CA SER A 112 10.69 -4.25 -23.16
C SER A 112 9.74 -3.48 -22.23
N PRO A 113 10.05 -2.21 -21.89
CA PRO A 113 9.30 -1.44 -20.89
C PRO A 113 7.82 -1.34 -21.24
N VAL A 114 6.97 -1.75 -20.30
CA VAL A 114 5.53 -1.54 -20.38
C VAL A 114 5.14 -0.56 -19.28
N GLN A 115 4.45 0.51 -19.65
CA GLN A 115 3.93 1.45 -18.67
C GLN A 115 2.83 0.75 -17.85
N GLY A 116 3.10 0.64 -16.54
CA GLY A 116 2.13 0.18 -15.57
C GLY A 116 1.07 1.23 -15.30
N ARG A 117 -0.02 0.80 -14.66
CA ARG A 117 -0.97 1.71 -14.03
C ARG A 117 -0.61 1.80 -12.56
N VAL A 118 -0.63 3.00 -12.01
CA VAL A 118 -0.61 3.17 -10.56
C VAL A 118 -1.92 2.57 -10.05
N GLY A 119 -1.83 1.40 -9.40
CA GLY A 119 -3.00 0.76 -8.82
C GLY A 119 -3.48 1.60 -7.65
N LEU A 120 -4.76 2.00 -7.63
CA LEU A 120 -5.40 2.64 -6.49
C LEU A 120 -5.83 1.60 -5.46
N LEU A 121 -4.94 0.69 -5.09
CA LEU A 121 -5.29 -0.41 -4.18
C LEU A 121 -5.16 -0.01 -2.72
N ARG A 122 -4.41 1.06 -2.45
CA ARG A 122 -4.14 1.55 -1.11
C ARG A 122 -4.63 2.98 -0.99
N THR A 123 -5.16 3.30 0.18
CA THR A 123 -5.58 4.65 0.56
C THR A 123 -4.47 5.69 0.38
N SER A 124 -3.21 5.29 0.59
CA SER A 124 -2.03 6.14 0.34
C SER A 124 -1.88 6.56 -1.12
N ASP A 125 -2.22 5.71 -2.09
CA ASP A 125 -2.09 6.05 -3.50
C ASP A 125 -3.08 7.15 -3.89
N ALA A 126 -4.30 7.10 -3.33
CA ALA A 126 -5.29 8.16 -3.48
C ALA A 126 -4.86 9.45 -2.77
N ALA A 127 -4.32 9.37 -1.55
CA ALA A 127 -3.81 10.52 -0.81
C ALA A 127 -2.69 11.27 -1.55
N LEU A 128 -1.83 10.54 -2.28
CA LEU A 128 -0.77 11.14 -3.10
C LEU A 128 -1.35 11.90 -4.30
N LEU A 129 -2.37 11.35 -4.97
CA LEU A 129 -3.05 12.05 -6.06
C LEU A 129 -3.80 13.30 -5.57
N GLU A 130 -4.43 13.24 -4.40
CA GLU A 130 -5.05 14.42 -3.77
C GLU A 130 -4.03 15.52 -3.48
N SER A 131 -2.80 15.13 -3.11
CA SER A 131 -1.68 16.05 -2.92
C SER A 131 -1.04 16.50 -4.24
N GLY A 132 -1.60 16.11 -5.39
CA GLY A 132 -1.14 16.50 -6.72
C GLY A 132 0.13 15.79 -7.19
N VAL A 133 0.50 14.66 -6.57
CA VAL A 133 1.68 13.89 -6.98
C VAL A 133 1.38 13.14 -8.28
N LEU A 134 2.18 13.37 -9.32
CA LEU A 134 2.18 12.51 -10.51
C LEU A 134 3.02 11.28 -10.20
N ARG A 135 2.45 10.08 -10.33
CA ARG A 135 3.18 8.81 -10.19
C ARG A 135 3.16 8.04 -11.49
N CYS A 136 4.31 7.56 -11.88
CA CYS A 136 4.51 6.78 -13.08
C CYS A 136 5.31 5.53 -12.75
N GLU A 137 4.87 4.39 -13.28
CA GLU A 137 5.51 3.10 -13.09
C GLU A 137 5.69 2.43 -14.45
N TRP A 138 6.83 1.80 -14.64
CA TRP A 138 7.11 0.92 -15.76
C TRP A 138 7.68 -0.38 -15.24
N GLY A 139 7.23 -1.49 -15.82
CA GLY A 139 7.74 -2.83 -15.52
C GLY A 139 8.09 -3.58 -16.80
N SER A 140 8.45 -4.85 -16.64
CA SER A 140 8.73 -5.77 -17.75
C SER A 140 7.96 -7.07 -17.59
N ALA A 141 7.40 -7.58 -18.69
CA ALA A 141 6.87 -8.94 -18.74
C ALA A 141 7.98 -10.00 -18.78
N GLU A 142 9.18 -9.62 -19.22
CA GLU A 142 10.35 -10.50 -19.27
C GLU A 142 11.04 -10.61 -17.91
N GLN A 143 10.97 -9.54 -17.12
CA GLN A 143 11.54 -9.45 -15.78
C GLN A 143 10.51 -8.82 -14.81
N PRO A 144 9.67 -9.64 -14.15
CA PRO A 144 8.51 -9.15 -13.40
C PRO A 144 8.86 -8.34 -12.13
N TYR A 145 10.10 -8.44 -11.67
CA TYR A 145 10.61 -7.71 -10.50
C TYR A 145 11.33 -6.42 -10.86
N SER A 146 11.68 -6.23 -12.14
CA SER A 146 12.37 -5.03 -12.61
C SER A 146 11.37 -3.91 -12.83
N ARG A 147 11.58 -2.78 -12.15
CA ARG A 147 10.65 -1.65 -12.17
C ARG A 147 11.40 -0.33 -12.21
N VAL A 148 10.76 0.65 -12.83
CA VAL A 148 11.14 2.06 -12.74
C VAL A 148 9.95 2.83 -12.22
N HIS A 149 10.14 3.58 -11.14
CA HIS A 149 9.17 4.49 -10.57
C HIS A 149 9.66 5.92 -10.68
N ILE A 150 8.79 6.81 -11.15
CA ILE A 150 9.03 8.26 -11.14
C ILE A 150 7.85 8.92 -10.45
N SER A 151 8.13 9.69 -9.40
CA SER A 151 7.14 10.51 -8.70
C SER A 151 7.51 11.98 -8.82
N VAL A 152 6.54 12.84 -9.11
CA VAL A 152 6.73 14.29 -9.26
C VAL A 152 5.75 15.02 -8.36
N SER A 153 6.28 15.89 -7.50
CA SER A 153 5.54 16.76 -6.61
C SER A 153 5.89 18.22 -6.89
N SER A 154 4.94 19.14 -6.66
CA SER A 154 5.19 20.59 -6.70
C SER A 154 5.67 21.15 -5.34
N ASP A 155 5.89 20.30 -4.34
CA ASP A 155 6.38 20.71 -3.02
C ASP A 155 7.91 20.82 -3.00
N ARG A 156 8.40 21.93 -3.58
CA ARG A 156 9.82 22.24 -3.71
C ARG A 156 10.56 22.25 -2.38
N ASP A 157 9.97 22.86 -1.35
CA ASP A 157 10.68 23.11 -0.09
C ASP A 157 10.88 21.79 0.70
N SER A 158 9.86 20.93 0.75
CA SER A 158 10.01 19.56 1.29
C SER A 158 11.05 18.76 0.50
N GLY A 159 11.08 18.93 -0.82
CA GLY A 159 12.10 18.29 -1.68
C GLY A 159 13.53 18.72 -1.35
N LEU A 160 13.76 20.02 -1.11
CA LEU A 160 15.08 20.52 -0.71
C LEU A 160 15.51 19.93 0.65
N THR A 161 14.60 19.86 1.62
CA THR A 161 14.87 19.24 2.93
C THR A 161 15.16 17.74 2.78
N SER A 162 14.38 17.02 1.98
CA SER A 162 14.58 15.58 1.72
C SER A 162 15.95 15.31 1.08
N VAL A 163 16.31 16.06 0.03
CA VAL A 163 17.60 15.93 -0.66
C VAL A 163 18.77 16.23 0.27
N ASP A 164 18.66 17.25 1.14
CA ASP A 164 19.70 17.53 2.14
C ASP A 164 19.85 16.36 3.12
N GLY A 165 18.73 15.84 3.65
CA GLY A 165 18.71 14.66 4.52
C GLY A 165 19.44 13.46 3.92
N LEU A 166 19.13 13.10 2.67
CA LEU A 166 19.81 12.00 1.96
C LEU A 166 21.33 12.23 1.82
N ARG A 167 21.77 13.47 1.61
CA ARG A 167 23.21 13.77 1.55
C ARG A 167 23.90 13.60 2.89
N THR A 168 23.23 13.95 3.99
CA THR A 168 23.78 13.77 5.33
C THR A 168 23.97 12.30 5.70
N THR A 169 23.14 11.40 5.14
CA THR A 169 23.25 9.94 5.33
C THR A 169 24.20 9.26 4.34
N GLY A 170 24.83 10.03 3.43
CA GLY A 170 25.91 9.55 2.56
C GLY A 170 25.57 9.42 1.08
N SER A 171 24.35 9.81 0.65
CA SER A 171 24.02 9.84 -0.78
C SER A 171 24.90 10.82 -1.55
N THR A 172 25.22 10.46 -2.80
CA THR A 172 26.07 11.26 -3.69
C THR A 172 25.25 12.31 -4.44
N ARG A 173 25.88 13.39 -4.92
CA ARG A 173 25.20 14.38 -5.76
C ARG A 173 25.11 13.85 -7.21
N ALA A 174 23.90 13.80 -7.78
CA ALA A 174 23.70 13.40 -9.17
C ALA A 174 24.08 14.50 -10.18
N GLY A 175 24.06 15.78 -9.74
CA GLY A 175 24.42 16.93 -10.58
C GLY A 175 23.26 17.41 -11.47
N VAL A 176 22.04 16.96 -11.19
CA VAL A 176 20.81 17.40 -11.85
C VAL A 176 20.04 18.36 -10.94
N GLY A 177 19.42 19.38 -11.54
CA GLY A 177 18.62 20.38 -10.84
C GLY A 177 19.42 21.30 -9.91
N GLU A 178 18.69 21.99 -9.04
CA GLU A 178 19.24 22.87 -7.99
C GLU A 178 19.85 22.05 -6.84
N ALA A 179 19.22 20.93 -6.53
CA ALA A 179 19.66 19.99 -5.52
C ALA A 179 19.40 18.56 -6.00
N SER A 180 20.35 17.66 -5.75
CA SER A 180 20.17 16.22 -6.01
C SER A 180 20.95 15.36 -5.02
N ALA A 181 20.36 14.20 -4.74
CA ALA A 181 20.93 13.09 -3.98
C ALA A 181 20.62 11.77 -4.72
N MET A 182 21.58 10.86 -4.73
CA MET A 182 21.45 9.55 -5.36
C MET A 182 22.28 8.50 -4.61
N ILE A 183 21.68 7.32 -4.44
CA ILE A 183 22.35 6.11 -3.98
C ILE A 183 22.07 5.00 -4.98
N CYS A 184 23.10 4.25 -5.35
CA CYS A 184 22.99 3.10 -6.24
C CYS A 184 23.65 1.90 -5.60
N SER A 185 23.08 0.72 -5.84
CA SER A 185 23.58 -0.58 -5.40
C SER A 185 23.60 -1.55 -6.59
N GLU A 186 23.86 -2.82 -6.33
CA GLU A 186 23.68 -3.89 -7.32
C GLU A 186 22.20 -4.11 -7.68
N TYR A 187 21.27 -3.75 -6.79
CA TYR A 187 19.83 -3.94 -6.98
C TYR A 187 19.14 -2.79 -7.70
N GLY A 188 19.79 -1.63 -7.85
CA GLY A 188 19.07 -0.46 -8.34
C GLY A 188 19.70 0.88 -8.00
N CYS A 189 18.92 1.93 -8.22
CA CYS A 189 19.25 3.30 -7.87
C CYS A 189 18.01 4.00 -7.34
N ASP A 190 18.18 4.74 -6.25
CA ASP A 190 17.21 5.69 -5.74
C ASP A 190 17.82 7.08 -5.82
N ALA A 191 17.06 8.01 -6.39
CA ALA A 191 17.47 9.39 -6.56
C ALA A 191 16.32 10.35 -6.25
N SER A 192 16.67 11.50 -5.70
CA SER A 192 15.77 12.59 -5.41
C SER A 192 16.42 13.88 -5.88
N PHE A 193 15.68 14.73 -6.60
CA PHE A 193 16.17 16.03 -7.04
C PHE A 193 15.09 17.09 -7.07
N VAL A 194 15.53 18.34 -7.04
CA VAL A 194 14.68 19.53 -7.15
C VAL A 194 15.10 20.34 -8.38
N ALA A 195 14.16 20.64 -9.26
CA ALA A 195 14.37 21.45 -10.45
C ALA A 195 13.20 22.45 -10.63
N GLY A 196 13.47 23.75 -10.44
CA GLY A 196 12.41 24.75 -10.44
C GLY A 196 11.38 24.47 -9.34
N PRO A 197 10.07 24.46 -9.63
CA PRO A 197 9.04 24.17 -8.62
C PRO A 197 8.87 22.67 -8.34
N TRP A 198 9.61 21.80 -9.04
CA TRP A 198 9.38 20.36 -9.01
C TRP A 198 10.36 19.64 -8.10
N TRP A 199 9.82 18.81 -7.23
CA TRP A 199 10.54 17.76 -6.54
C TRP A 199 10.24 16.42 -7.22
N VAL A 200 11.30 15.73 -7.63
CA VAL A 200 11.20 14.46 -8.34
C VAL A 200 11.95 13.38 -7.58
N GLU A 201 11.31 12.22 -7.46
CA GLU A 201 11.93 10.98 -7.01
C GLU A 201 11.94 9.98 -8.15
N PHE A 202 13.07 9.31 -8.30
CA PHE A 202 13.31 8.26 -9.27
C PHE A 202 13.82 7.04 -8.52
N SER A 203 13.19 5.90 -8.75
CA SER A 203 13.68 4.61 -8.27
C SER A 203 13.72 3.64 -9.42
N SER A 204 14.80 2.88 -9.53
CA SER A 204 14.89 1.72 -10.42
C SER A 204 15.30 0.52 -9.59
N SER A 205 14.57 -0.59 -9.71
CA SER A 205 14.86 -1.85 -9.03
C SER A 205 15.09 -2.99 -10.02
N ASP A 206 15.92 -3.94 -9.60
CA ASP A 206 16.14 -5.24 -10.23
C ASP A 206 16.46 -5.19 -11.73
N VAL A 207 17.26 -4.21 -12.16
CA VAL A 207 17.87 -4.23 -13.49
C VAL A 207 18.86 -5.42 -13.46
N ASP A 208 18.48 -6.62 -13.88
CA ASP A 208 19.39 -7.76 -13.97
C ASP A 208 20.11 -8.20 -12.66
N ALA A 209 19.46 -8.31 -11.49
CA ALA A 209 20.15 -8.80 -10.28
C ALA A 209 20.74 -10.22 -10.43
N THR A 210 20.40 -10.93 -11.51
CA THR A 210 20.90 -12.29 -11.80
C THR A 210 22.09 -12.36 -12.75
N SER A 211 22.51 -11.27 -13.41
CA SER A 211 23.48 -11.39 -14.51
C SER A 211 24.85 -10.73 -14.31
N ASP A 212 25.12 -10.00 -13.23
CA ASP A 212 26.38 -9.25 -13.01
C ASP A 212 26.80 -8.34 -14.20
N THR A 213 25.91 -8.10 -15.17
CA THR A 213 26.27 -7.48 -16.45
C THR A 213 26.43 -5.97 -16.35
N VAL A 214 25.76 -5.31 -15.40
CA VAL A 214 25.75 -3.85 -15.25
C VAL A 214 26.31 -3.45 -13.89
N SER A 215 27.50 -2.85 -13.91
CA SER A 215 28.15 -2.30 -12.71
C SER A 215 27.35 -1.17 -12.07
N THR A 216 27.51 -0.96 -10.76
CA THR A 216 26.90 0.17 -10.03
C THR A 216 27.28 1.53 -10.63
N GLU A 217 28.49 1.66 -11.17
CA GLU A 217 28.94 2.89 -11.85
C GLU A 217 28.15 3.15 -13.14
N THR A 218 27.94 2.11 -13.96
CA THR A 218 27.12 2.22 -15.17
C THR A 218 25.66 2.54 -14.83
N ARG A 219 25.10 1.94 -13.78
CA ARG A 219 23.74 2.27 -13.30
C ARG A 219 23.65 3.73 -12.90
N ALA A 220 24.59 4.22 -12.09
CA ALA A 220 24.64 5.61 -11.67
C ALA A 220 24.71 6.57 -12.87
N ALA A 221 25.54 6.26 -13.87
CA ALA A 221 25.63 7.05 -15.11
C ALA A 221 24.31 7.06 -15.89
N ASN A 222 23.67 5.90 -16.07
CA ASN A 222 22.38 5.79 -16.74
C ASN A 222 21.29 6.58 -15.99
N THR A 223 21.25 6.48 -14.66
CA THR A 223 20.32 7.24 -13.82
C THR A 223 20.52 8.73 -13.99
N ILE A 224 21.76 9.26 -13.93
CA ILE A 224 22.02 10.70 -14.13
C ILE A 224 21.50 11.21 -15.47
N VAL A 225 21.66 10.42 -16.55
CA VAL A 225 21.11 10.76 -17.87
C VAL A 225 19.58 10.78 -17.83
N ALA A 226 18.94 9.78 -17.21
CA ALA A 226 17.49 9.73 -17.05
C ALA A 226 16.95 10.93 -16.25
N LEU A 227 17.57 11.27 -15.11
CA LEU A 227 17.19 12.43 -14.29
C LEU A 227 17.29 13.73 -15.09
N SER A 228 18.34 13.89 -15.90
CA SER A 228 18.52 15.07 -16.76
C SER A 228 17.40 15.18 -17.80
N SER A 229 17.00 14.07 -18.41
CA SER A 229 15.87 14.02 -19.33
C SER A 229 14.55 14.39 -18.64
N VAL A 230 14.29 13.85 -17.45
CA VAL A 230 13.08 14.17 -16.66
C VAL A 230 13.05 15.67 -16.30
N ALA A 231 14.16 16.22 -15.82
CA ALA A 231 14.27 17.64 -15.52
C ALA A 231 13.98 18.51 -16.75
N SER A 232 14.45 18.10 -17.93
CA SER A 232 14.17 18.81 -19.18
C SER A 232 12.71 18.74 -19.61
N GLN A 233 11.97 17.67 -19.29
CA GLN A 233 10.53 17.57 -19.60
C GLN A 233 9.67 18.46 -18.67
N LEU A 234 10.19 18.73 -17.48
CA LEU A 234 9.51 19.56 -16.48
C LEU A 234 9.85 21.06 -16.60
N ASP A 235 10.90 21.41 -17.36
CA ASP A 235 11.33 22.80 -17.55
C ASP A 235 10.23 23.63 -18.22
N GLY A 236 10.01 24.85 -17.70
CA GLY A 236 8.96 25.76 -18.17
C GLY A 236 7.53 25.36 -17.79
N LEU A 237 7.28 24.18 -17.21
CA LEU A 237 5.96 23.81 -16.71
C LEU A 237 5.63 24.60 -15.43
N SER A 238 4.35 24.90 -15.24
CA SER A 238 3.82 25.51 -14.02
C SER A 238 2.88 24.54 -13.33
N ALA A 239 2.94 24.50 -11.99
CA ALA A 239 2.03 23.69 -11.19
C ALA A 239 0.57 24.16 -11.38
N THR A 240 -0.33 23.20 -11.55
CA THR A 240 -1.77 23.44 -11.49
C THR A 240 -2.20 23.65 -10.04
N SER A 241 -3.42 24.18 -9.85
CA SER A 241 -3.95 24.40 -8.51
C SER A 241 -4.17 23.07 -7.77
N PRO A 242 -3.84 23.00 -6.47
CA PRO A 242 -4.02 21.78 -5.70
C PRO A 242 -5.51 21.43 -5.61
N TRP A 243 -5.78 20.13 -5.57
CA TRP A 243 -7.13 19.63 -5.36
C TRP A 243 -7.63 20.04 -3.95
N THR A 244 -8.91 20.37 -3.85
CA THR A 244 -9.52 20.80 -2.58
C THR A 244 -10.40 19.68 -2.04
N ARG A 245 -10.07 19.23 -0.83
CA ARG A 245 -10.78 18.15 -0.17
C ARG A 245 -12.21 18.55 0.25
N PRO A 246 -13.21 17.65 0.11
CA PRO A 246 -14.54 17.87 0.64
C PRO A 246 -14.53 18.14 2.15
N GLY A 247 -15.27 19.15 2.60
CA GLY A 247 -15.40 19.49 4.02
C GLY A 247 -16.12 18.43 4.86
N SER A 248 -16.88 17.54 4.22
CA SER A 248 -17.56 16.40 4.87
C SER A 248 -16.62 15.26 5.25
N SER A 249 -15.42 15.21 4.67
CA SER A 249 -14.48 14.12 4.90
C SER A 249 -13.97 14.06 6.34
N TRP A 250 -13.42 12.91 6.73
CA TRP A 250 -12.94 12.60 8.07
C TRP A 250 -11.61 13.30 8.43
N ASN A 251 -11.48 14.59 8.10
CA ASN A 251 -10.28 15.38 8.32
C ASN A 251 -9.89 15.58 9.79
N GLN A 252 -10.82 15.30 10.71
CA GLN A 252 -10.60 15.42 12.16
C GLN A 252 -9.95 14.16 12.75
N VAL A 253 -9.82 13.08 11.99
CA VAL A 253 -9.20 11.83 12.44
C VAL A 253 -7.69 11.91 12.15
N ASP A 254 -6.90 12.23 13.19
CA ASP A 254 -5.47 12.48 13.10
C ASP A 254 -4.60 11.41 13.79
N GLY A 255 -5.22 10.39 14.38
CA GLY A 255 -4.51 9.33 15.09
C GLY A 255 -5.31 8.04 15.21
N CYS A 256 -4.60 6.93 15.46
CA CYS A 256 -5.20 5.60 15.46
C CYS A 256 -6.19 5.36 16.61
N GLU A 257 -6.05 6.08 17.72
CA GLU A 257 -6.99 6.00 18.83
C GLU A 257 -8.41 6.44 18.43
N ALA A 258 -8.53 7.36 17.47
CA ALA A 258 -9.81 7.78 16.94
C ALA A 258 -10.47 6.73 16.02
N LEU A 259 -9.73 5.70 15.62
CA LEU A 259 -10.24 4.54 14.85
C LEU A 259 -10.41 3.28 15.72
N ALA A 260 -10.08 3.34 17.01
CA ALA A 260 -10.25 2.22 17.91
C ALA A 260 -11.74 2.07 18.31
N PRO A 261 -12.41 0.96 17.95
CA PRO A 261 -13.79 0.72 18.36
C PRO A 261 -13.92 0.52 19.88
N GLU A 262 -15.13 0.72 20.42
CA GLU A 262 -15.43 0.50 21.84
C GLU A 262 -15.19 -0.97 22.26
N ALA A 263 -15.64 -1.92 21.42
CA ALA A 263 -15.31 -3.33 21.58
C ALA A 263 -13.94 -3.61 20.92
N PRO A 264 -12.99 -4.29 21.60
CA PRO A 264 -11.68 -4.57 21.02
C PRO A 264 -11.78 -5.33 19.69
N LEU A 265 -10.95 -4.97 18.71
CA LEU A 265 -10.90 -5.70 17.43
C LEU A 265 -10.56 -7.18 17.61
N SER A 266 -9.77 -7.53 18.64
CA SER A 266 -9.48 -8.91 19.01
C SER A 266 -10.74 -9.73 19.34
N GLU A 267 -11.74 -9.11 19.98
CA GLU A 267 -13.04 -9.72 20.26
C GLU A 267 -13.89 -9.83 19.00
N ILE A 268 -13.99 -8.73 18.23
CA ILE A 268 -14.80 -8.66 17.00
C ILE A 268 -14.34 -9.69 15.97
N LEU A 269 -13.02 -9.87 15.85
CA LEU A 269 -12.41 -10.75 14.86
C LEU A 269 -12.23 -12.19 15.37
N GLY A 270 -12.52 -12.45 16.65
CA GLY A 270 -12.25 -13.76 17.26
C GLY A 270 -10.77 -14.11 17.38
N SER A 271 -9.90 -13.09 17.42
CA SER A 271 -8.44 -13.21 17.49
C SER A 271 -7.94 -12.61 18.81
N PRO A 272 -8.04 -13.34 19.94
CA PRO A 272 -7.85 -12.79 21.30
C PRO A 272 -6.45 -12.28 21.58
N ARG A 273 -5.45 -12.67 20.78
CA ARG A 273 -4.05 -12.22 20.91
C ARG A 273 -3.73 -10.98 20.06
N LEU A 274 -4.70 -10.45 19.31
CA LEU A 274 -4.49 -9.29 18.46
C LEU A 274 -4.35 -8.03 19.32
N GLU A 275 -3.21 -7.35 19.23
CA GLU A 275 -2.86 -6.15 20.00
C GLU A 275 -2.80 -4.91 19.10
N GLY A 276 -3.26 -3.75 19.58
CA GLY A 276 -3.25 -2.47 18.87
C GLY A 276 -4.33 -1.50 19.36
N PRO A 277 -4.57 -0.36 18.68
CA PRO A 277 -3.86 0.06 17.47
C PRO A 277 -2.43 0.53 17.75
N GLN A 278 -1.57 0.36 16.75
CA GLN A 278 -0.30 1.06 16.64
C GLN A 278 -0.29 1.86 15.33
N THR A 279 0.33 3.03 15.32
CA THR A 279 0.57 3.73 14.06
C THR A 279 1.57 2.94 13.24
N LEU A 280 1.18 2.57 12.02
CA LEU A 280 2.07 1.85 11.12
C LEU A 280 3.14 2.83 10.62
N HIS A 281 4.32 2.78 11.24
CA HIS A 281 5.46 3.54 10.73
C HIS A 281 6.01 2.80 9.51
N ARG A 282 5.95 3.45 8.35
CA ARG A 282 6.54 2.93 7.12
C ARG A 282 7.96 3.49 7.04
N ASP A 283 8.91 2.76 7.61
CA ASP A 283 10.32 3.15 7.67
C ASP A 283 10.96 3.34 6.29
N ASP A 284 10.38 2.73 5.24
CA ASP A 284 10.89 2.73 3.86
C ASP A 284 10.11 3.66 2.93
N LEU A 285 9.43 4.69 3.45
CA LEU A 285 8.78 5.66 2.57
C LEU A 285 9.81 6.50 1.83
N SER A 286 9.60 6.64 0.52
CA SER A 286 10.27 7.68 -0.24
C SER A 286 9.90 9.05 0.34
N GLY A 287 10.75 10.05 0.14
CA GLY A 287 10.54 11.38 0.70
C GLY A 287 9.20 11.99 0.25
N ILE A 288 8.84 11.88 -1.04
CA ILE A 288 7.56 12.41 -1.54
C ILE A 288 6.40 11.72 -0.82
N VAL A 289 6.46 10.39 -0.65
CA VAL A 289 5.39 9.68 0.05
C VAL A 289 5.31 10.13 1.51
N GLY A 290 6.43 10.26 2.22
CA GLY A 290 6.44 10.75 3.59
C GLY A 290 5.92 12.19 3.76
N ALA A 291 6.11 13.06 2.76
CA ALA A 291 5.66 14.45 2.81
C ALA A 291 4.19 14.65 2.37
N ALA A 292 3.73 13.85 1.40
CA ALA A 292 2.46 14.03 0.72
C ALA A 292 1.37 13.01 1.14
N ASP A 293 1.73 11.84 1.67
CA ASP A 293 0.74 10.88 2.15
C ASP A 293 0.04 11.44 3.39
N ARG A 294 -1.27 11.72 3.25
CA ARG A 294 -2.15 12.18 4.33
C ARG A 294 -3.08 11.07 4.81
N SER A 295 -2.84 9.83 4.40
CA SER A 295 -3.58 8.69 4.93
C SER A 295 -3.10 8.35 6.35
N LEU A 296 -4.03 7.93 7.19
CA LEU A 296 -3.75 7.35 8.49
C LEU A 296 -3.71 5.83 8.32
N ALA A 297 -2.65 5.17 8.77
CA ALA A 297 -2.53 3.71 8.76
C ALA A 297 -2.30 3.20 10.19
N CYS A 298 -3.20 2.34 10.62
CA CYS A 298 -3.24 1.75 11.95
C CYS A 298 -3.14 0.25 11.84
N PHE A 299 -2.34 -0.34 12.71
CA PHE A 299 -1.95 -1.72 12.64
C PHE A 299 -2.26 -2.41 13.95
N TRP A 300 -2.81 -3.61 13.83
CA TRP A 300 -2.98 -4.55 14.91
C TRP A 300 -2.25 -5.84 14.54
N SER A 301 -1.56 -6.44 15.50
CA SER A 301 -0.85 -7.69 15.27
C SER A 301 -0.91 -8.60 16.47
N THR A 302 -0.88 -9.89 16.20
CA THR A 302 -0.57 -10.90 17.22
C THR A 302 0.94 -10.90 17.49
N PRO A 303 1.37 -11.02 18.75
CA PRO A 303 2.78 -11.20 19.05
C PRO A 303 3.26 -12.53 18.44
N TYR A 304 4.47 -12.52 17.86
CA TYR A 304 5.06 -13.71 17.27
C TYR A 304 5.16 -14.84 18.29
N LEU A 305 4.52 -15.98 17.98
CA LEU A 305 4.57 -17.20 18.78
C LEU A 305 4.80 -18.37 17.83
N GLU A 306 5.85 -19.16 18.06
CA GLU A 306 6.19 -20.33 17.24
C GLU A 306 5.04 -21.35 17.12
N SER A 307 4.07 -21.30 18.04
CA SER A 307 2.92 -22.21 18.10
C SER A 307 1.56 -21.51 17.93
N ALA A 308 1.51 -20.38 17.21
CA ALA A 308 0.24 -19.74 16.89
C ALA A 308 -0.67 -20.72 16.09
N PRO A 309 -1.94 -20.91 16.48
CA PRO A 309 -2.88 -21.63 15.63
C PRO A 309 -3.04 -20.91 14.28
N VAL A 310 -3.17 -21.69 13.21
CA VAL A 310 -3.32 -21.20 11.81
C VAL A 310 -4.68 -20.52 11.57
N SER A 311 -5.57 -20.51 12.58
CA SER A 311 -6.93 -19.99 12.50
C SER A 311 -7.12 -18.68 13.26
N GLU A 312 -6.04 -17.93 13.49
CA GLU A 312 -6.13 -16.59 14.06
C GLU A 312 -5.61 -15.60 13.03
N ILE A 313 -6.28 -14.45 12.91
CA ILE A 313 -5.82 -13.35 12.06
C ILE A 313 -4.54 -12.79 12.69
N ALA A 314 -3.42 -12.97 11.97
CA ALA A 314 -2.11 -12.58 12.45
C ALA A 314 -1.95 -11.06 12.54
N ASP A 315 -2.52 -10.34 11.57
CA ASP A 315 -2.48 -8.89 11.48
C ASP A 315 -3.73 -8.30 10.80
N VAL A 316 -4.05 -7.08 11.23
CA VAL A 316 -5.10 -6.24 10.63
C VAL A 316 -4.54 -4.86 10.42
N THR A 317 -4.69 -4.33 9.22
CA THR A 317 -4.39 -2.94 8.90
C THR A 317 -5.68 -2.20 8.62
N VAL A 318 -5.90 -1.09 9.33
CA VAL A 318 -6.95 -0.13 9.04
C VAL A 318 -6.29 1.10 8.46
N SER A 319 -6.67 1.48 7.25
CA SER A 319 -6.19 2.71 6.63
C SER A 319 -7.33 3.64 6.26
N LEU A 320 -7.14 4.94 6.48
CA LEU A 320 -8.12 5.98 6.20
C LEU A 320 -7.45 7.06 5.35
N SER A 321 -8.03 7.35 4.17
CA SER A 321 -7.71 8.55 3.42
C SER A 321 -8.93 9.46 3.33
N PRO A 322 -8.98 10.54 4.14
CA PRO A 322 -10.08 11.49 4.10
C PRO A 322 -10.16 12.15 2.71
N GLY A 323 -11.35 12.27 2.13
CA GLY A 323 -11.55 12.87 0.81
C GLY A 323 -11.39 11.91 -0.38
N SER A 324 -10.84 10.72 -0.14
CA SER A 324 -10.49 9.76 -1.20
C SER A 324 -11.60 8.80 -1.58
N GLY A 325 -12.87 9.08 -1.24
CA GLY A 325 -13.99 8.20 -1.60
C GLY A 325 -14.10 7.95 -3.11
N TRP A 326 -13.68 8.93 -3.93
CA TRP A 326 -13.63 8.82 -5.39
C TRP A 326 -12.71 7.70 -5.91
N ALA A 327 -11.74 7.26 -5.11
CA ALA A 327 -10.72 6.31 -5.56
C ALA A 327 -11.20 4.86 -5.56
N VAL A 328 -12.22 4.52 -4.74
CA VAL A 328 -12.75 3.15 -4.63
C VAL A 328 -13.35 2.66 -5.95
N GLU A 329 -14.08 3.52 -6.65
CA GLU A 329 -14.60 3.23 -8.00
C GLU A 329 -13.46 3.09 -9.02
N ALA A 330 -12.39 3.89 -8.88
CA ALA A 330 -11.27 3.88 -9.82
C ALA A 330 -10.40 2.59 -9.75
N VAL A 331 -10.57 1.78 -8.70
CA VAL A 331 -9.92 0.47 -8.55
C VAL A 331 -10.37 -0.55 -9.62
N ASP A 332 -11.51 -0.32 -10.29
CA ASP A 332 -12.16 -1.26 -11.24
C ASP A 332 -11.30 -1.70 -12.44
N SER A 333 -10.15 -1.08 -12.66
CA SER A 333 -9.36 -1.34 -13.84
C SER A 333 -8.36 -2.50 -13.76
N MET A 334 -8.30 -3.24 -12.65
CA MET A 334 -7.38 -4.37 -12.50
C MET A 334 -8.07 -5.72 -12.72
N ALA A 335 -7.65 -6.45 -13.76
CA ALA A 335 -8.29 -7.70 -14.20
C ALA A 335 -8.09 -8.92 -13.26
N SER A 336 -7.23 -8.82 -12.25
CA SER A 336 -6.87 -9.94 -11.36
C SER A 336 -7.47 -9.86 -9.95
N LEU A 337 -8.29 -8.86 -9.66
CA LEU A 337 -8.91 -8.72 -8.33
C LEU A 337 -10.24 -9.46 -8.26
N GLU A 338 -10.41 -10.28 -7.21
CA GLU A 338 -11.73 -10.78 -6.83
C GLU A 338 -12.43 -9.72 -6.00
N ARG A 339 -13.54 -9.18 -6.53
CA ARG A 339 -14.34 -8.13 -5.87
C ARG A 339 -15.77 -8.59 -5.68
N SER A 340 -16.38 -8.21 -4.56
CA SER A 340 -17.80 -8.42 -4.32
C SER A 340 -18.38 -7.29 -3.48
N PRO A 341 -19.58 -6.77 -3.81
CA PRO A 341 -20.23 -5.78 -2.98
C PRO A 341 -20.59 -6.37 -1.61
N VAL A 342 -20.44 -5.58 -0.56
CA VAL A 342 -20.85 -5.95 0.81
C VAL A 342 -21.67 -4.84 1.45
N SER A 343 -22.46 -5.20 2.47
CA SER A 343 -23.17 -4.22 3.29
C SER A 343 -22.39 -3.97 4.56
N VAL A 344 -22.07 -2.70 4.82
CA VAL A 344 -21.43 -2.22 6.04
C VAL A 344 -22.30 -1.12 6.62
N ALA A 345 -22.83 -1.30 7.82
CA ALA A 345 -23.65 -0.31 8.49
C ALA A 345 -22.92 1.05 8.63
N GLY A 346 -23.54 2.12 8.12
CA GLY A 346 -22.99 3.48 8.16
C GLY A 346 -22.12 3.87 6.95
N ALA A 347 -21.84 2.93 6.05
CA ALA A 347 -21.17 3.21 4.78
C ALA A 347 -22.14 3.73 3.72
N ASP A 348 -21.65 4.60 2.84
CA ASP A 348 -22.34 4.97 1.60
C ASP A 348 -22.20 3.86 0.56
N GLU A 349 -21.01 3.26 0.48
CA GLU A 349 -20.68 2.11 -0.36
C GLU A 349 -19.64 1.24 0.34
N ALA A 350 -19.70 -0.07 0.13
CA ALA A 350 -18.65 -0.98 0.57
C ALA A 350 -18.48 -2.17 -0.36
N GLU A 351 -17.24 -2.64 -0.44
CA GLU A 351 -16.87 -3.82 -1.21
C GLU A 351 -15.80 -4.64 -0.49
N TYR A 352 -15.78 -5.93 -0.79
CA TYR A 352 -14.76 -6.86 -0.36
C TYR A 352 -13.85 -7.18 -1.55
N VAL A 353 -12.55 -7.01 -1.36
CA VAL A 353 -11.52 -7.19 -2.39
C VAL A 353 -10.44 -8.14 -1.87
N CYS A 354 -10.13 -9.18 -2.64
CA CYS A 354 -9.03 -10.10 -2.35
C CYS A 354 -8.00 -10.14 -3.47
N VAL A 355 -6.73 -10.26 -3.07
CA VAL A 355 -5.59 -10.55 -3.94
C VAL A 355 -5.08 -11.94 -3.58
N SER A 356 -5.04 -12.86 -4.55
CA SER A 356 -4.70 -14.28 -4.34
C SER A 356 -3.26 -14.65 -4.70
N ASP A 357 -2.44 -13.68 -5.09
CA ASP A 357 -1.01 -13.88 -5.42
C ASP A 357 -0.13 -13.96 -4.15
N GLU A 358 1.20 -13.98 -4.33
CA GLU A 358 2.17 -13.98 -3.23
C GLU A 358 1.94 -12.79 -2.28
N GLY A 359 1.70 -13.09 -1.00
CA GLY A 359 1.25 -12.09 -0.02
C GLY A 359 -0.26 -11.86 -0.02
N SER A 360 -1.04 -12.94 -0.16
CA SER A 360 -2.50 -12.88 -0.24
C SER A 360 -3.10 -12.10 0.93
N ALA A 361 -3.94 -11.13 0.56
CA ALA A 361 -4.61 -10.25 1.50
C ALA A 361 -6.02 -9.97 0.99
N CYS A 362 -6.93 -9.84 1.95
CA CYS A 362 -8.29 -9.42 1.68
C CYS A 362 -8.58 -8.13 2.44
N SER A 363 -9.46 -7.31 1.87
CA SER A 363 -9.82 -6.02 2.45
C SER A 363 -11.29 -5.72 2.23
N VAL A 364 -11.87 -4.96 3.15
CA VAL A 364 -13.16 -4.29 2.98
C VAL A 364 -12.88 -2.81 2.74
N ASN A 365 -13.17 -2.32 1.54
CA ASN A 365 -13.13 -0.89 1.21
C ASN A 365 -14.50 -0.30 1.53
N VAL A 366 -14.51 0.85 2.20
CA VAL A 366 -15.68 1.57 2.65
C VAL A 366 -15.57 3.01 2.22
N VAL A 367 -16.61 3.51 1.55
CA VAL A 367 -16.79 4.93 1.27
C VAL A 367 -17.79 5.49 2.27
N THR A 368 -17.41 6.59 2.95
CA THR A 368 -18.29 7.30 3.87
C THR A 368 -17.91 8.78 3.95
N ASP A 369 -18.87 9.67 3.78
CA ASP A 369 -18.69 11.14 3.83
C ASP A 369 -17.61 11.67 2.84
N GLY A 370 -17.41 10.94 1.74
CA GLY A 370 -16.36 11.21 0.75
C GLY A 370 -14.95 10.76 1.17
N SER A 371 -14.81 9.99 2.26
CA SER A 371 -13.54 9.38 2.70
C SER A 371 -13.48 7.91 2.28
N TRP A 372 -12.26 7.39 2.13
CA TRP A 372 -12.02 5.96 1.91
C TRP A 372 -11.38 5.34 3.15
N LEU A 373 -12.12 4.42 3.78
CA LEU A 373 -11.64 3.55 4.86
C LEU A 373 -11.39 2.15 4.27
N GLN A 374 -10.24 1.54 4.54
CA GLN A 374 -9.90 0.20 4.14
C GLN A 374 -9.51 -0.62 5.37
N VAL A 375 -10.18 -1.73 5.60
CA VAL A 375 -9.86 -2.70 6.66
C VAL A 375 -9.35 -3.96 5.99
N SER A 376 -8.06 -4.27 6.15
CA SER A 376 -7.41 -5.40 5.50
C SER A 376 -6.79 -6.36 6.51
N ALA A 377 -6.76 -7.65 6.16
CA ALA A 377 -6.01 -8.66 6.87
C ALA A 377 -5.19 -9.50 5.89
N SER A 378 -4.03 -9.95 6.36
CA SER A 378 -3.16 -10.88 5.65
C SER A 378 -3.48 -12.33 6.06
N ASP A 379 -3.06 -13.31 5.26
CA ASP A 379 -3.19 -14.76 5.53
C ASP A 379 -4.64 -15.31 5.41
N VAL A 380 -5.13 -15.32 4.17
CA VAL A 380 -6.54 -15.54 3.77
C VAL A 380 -7.05 -16.99 3.86
N GLY A 381 -6.53 -17.81 4.77
CA GLY A 381 -6.94 -19.20 4.94
C GLY A 381 -8.36 -19.40 5.54
N GLU A 382 -8.96 -18.34 6.10
CA GLU A 382 -10.21 -18.42 6.83
C GLU A 382 -11.45 -18.27 5.94
N THR A 383 -12.39 -19.22 6.05
CA THR A 383 -13.65 -19.24 5.28
C THR A 383 -14.65 -18.15 5.70
N ASN A 384 -14.38 -17.40 6.77
CA ASN A 384 -15.26 -16.37 7.32
C ASN A 384 -14.64 -14.96 7.32
N LEU A 385 -13.49 -14.77 6.68
CA LEU A 385 -12.72 -13.52 6.72
C LEU A 385 -13.54 -12.32 6.28
N GLN A 386 -14.36 -12.46 5.23
CA GLN A 386 -15.24 -11.40 4.75
C GLN A 386 -16.20 -10.89 5.83
N ALA A 387 -16.84 -11.78 6.59
CA ALA A 387 -17.78 -11.37 7.64
C ALA A 387 -17.05 -10.73 8.82
N GLN A 388 -15.86 -11.23 9.18
CA GLN A 388 -15.00 -10.64 10.21
C GLN A 388 -14.56 -9.22 9.83
N LEU A 389 -14.08 -9.01 8.60
CA LEU A 389 -13.67 -7.68 8.14
C LEU A 389 -14.85 -6.71 8.01
N VAL A 390 -16.03 -7.18 7.59
CA VAL A 390 -17.26 -6.36 7.60
C VAL A 390 -17.60 -5.91 9.02
N ALA A 391 -17.62 -6.83 10.00
CA ALA A 391 -17.90 -6.49 11.39
C ALA A 391 -16.88 -5.50 11.98
N ALA A 392 -15.59 -5.67 11.65
CA ALA A 392 -14.55 -4.71 12.04
C ALA A 392 -14.78 -3.33 11.41
N ALA A 393 -15.11 -3.27 10.11
CA ALA A 393 -15.41 -2.02 9.43
C ALA A 393 -16.63 -1.30 10.04
N GLU A 394 -17.70 -2.02 10.37
CA GLU A 394 -18.88 -1.45 11.04
C GLU A 394 -18.53 -0.86 12.42
N ALA A 395 -17.72 -1.59 13.21
CA ALA A 395 -17.29 -1.13 14.52
C ALA A 395 -16.41 0.12 14.43
N ILE A 396 -15.51 0.20 13.44
CA ILE A 396 -14.68 1.38 13.19
C ILE A 396 -15.54 2.55 12.70
N LEU A 397 -16.52 2.33 11.81
CA LEU A 397 -17.43 3.38 11.36
C LEU A 397 -18.25 3.98 12.49
N ALA A 398 -18.58 3.20 13.53
CA ALA A 398 -19.27 3.69 14.71
C ALA A 398 -18.45 4.71 15.53
N THR A 399 -17.13 4.78 15.34
CA THR A 399 -16.24 5.76 15.98
C THR A 399 -16.26 7.14 15.31
N ARG A 400 -16.94 7.25 14.15
CA ARG A 400 -16.99 8.47 13.34
C ARG A 400 -17.33 9.71 14.18
N PRO A 401 -16.56 10.82 14.08
CA PRO A 401 -16.92 12.09 14.69
C PRO A 401 -18.28 12.59 14.18
N ALA A 402 -19.10 13.18 15.06
CA ALA A 402 -20.33 13.84 14.61
C ALA A 402 -19.99 14.99 13.64
N SER A 403 -20.59 14.98 12.46
CA SER A 403 -20.38 15.96 11.38
C SER A 403 -21.14 17.27 11.56
#